data_AF-V9IBR5-F1
#
_entry.id   AF-V9IBR5-F1
#
_cell.length_a   1.000
_cell.length_b   1.000
_cell.length_c   1.000
_cell.angle_alpha   90.00
_cell.angle_beta   90.00
_cell.angle_gamma   90.00
#
_symmetry.space_group_name_H-M   'P 1'
#
loop_
_entity.id
_entity.type
_entity.pdbx_description
1 polymer ?
#
loop_
_entity_poly.entity_id
_entity_poly.type
_entity_poly.pdbx_seq_one_letter_code
_entity_poly.pdbx_strand_id
1 'polypeptide(L)' 'MSLSGLETRTLWLTVWHSDMFGRNDFLGEVRMPLENKIFDDPTPKWYPLQERVSL' A
#
# COMPACT_ATOMS: atom_id res chain seq x y z
N MET A 1 -7.85 12.66 -14.58
CA MET A 1 -6.41 12.44 -14.32
C MET A 1 -5.91 11.46 -15.36
N SER A 2 -4.86 11.80 -16.10
CA SER A 2 -4.17 10.86 -17.00
C SER A 2 -3.24 9.94 -16.20
N LEU A 3 -2.87 8.78 -16.75
CA LEU A 3 -1.89 7.88 -16.13
C LEU A 3 -0.56 8.59 -15.82
N SER A 4 -0.15 9.55 -16.65
CA SER A 4 1.07 10.35 -16.42
C SER A 4 1.07 11.11 -15.09
N GLY A 5 -0.10 11.43 -14.53
CA GLY A 5 -0.21 12.09 -13.23
C GLY A 5 0.10 11.18 -12.02
N LEU A 6 0.28 9.87 -12.26
CA LEU A 6 0.62 8.89 -11.22
C LEU A 6 2.12 8.65 -11.07
N GLU A 7 2.95 9.09 -12.03
CA GLU A 7 4.39 8.81 -12.05
C GLU A 7 5.12 9.29 -10.78
N THR A 8 4.64 10.38 -10.18
CA THR A 8 5.20 10.95 -8.94
C THR A 8 4.47 10.51 -7.67
N ARG A 9 3.54 9.54 -7.77
CA ARG A 9 2.71 9.09 -6.66
C ARG A 9 3.14 7.71 -6.16
N THR A 10 2.85 7.48 -4.88
CA THR A 10 3.01 6.18 -4.23
C THR A 10 1.64 5.71 -3.75
N LEU A 11 1.29 4.48 -4.08
CA LEU A 11 0.20 3.79 -3.40
C LEU A 11 0.69 3.37 -2.03
N TRP A 12 0.08 3.91 -0.98
CA TRP A 12 0.32 3.51 0.39
C TRP A 12 -0.89 2.74 0.90
N LEU A 13 -0.68 1.48 1.24
CA LEU A 13 -1.69 0.59 1.77
C LEU A 13 -1.26 0.17 3.18
N THR A 14 -2.17 0.32 4.14
CA THR A 14 -1.95 -0.08 5.54
C THR A 14 -3.02 -1.06 5.97
N VAL A 15 -2.62 -2.10 6.69
CA VAL A 15 -3.54 -3.08 7.28
C VAL A 15 -3.60 -2.84 8.78
N TRP A 16 -4.81 -2.81 9.31
CA TRP A 16 -5.08 -2.60 10.74
C TRP A 16 -6.04 -3.68 11.23
N HIS A 17 -5.79 -4.20 12.43
CA HIS A 17 -6.74 -5.01 13.17
C HIS A 17 -7.63 -4.10 13.98
N SER A 18 -8.95 -4.16 13.77
CA SER A 18 -9.92 -3.46 14.60
C SER A 18 -10.39 -4.41 15.70
N ASP A 19 -10.00 -4.13 16.95
CA ASP A 19 -10.38 -4.95 18.11
C ASP A 19 -11.72 -4.51 18.73
N MET A 20 -12.32 -5.37 19.55
CA MET A 20 -13.60 -5.10 20.23
C MET A 20 -13.51 -3.97 21.27
N PHE A 21 -12.30 -3.53 21.62
CA PHE A 21 -12.05 -2.48 22.60
C PHE A 21 -11.81 -1.11 21.94
N GLY A 22 -11.97 -1.01 20.62
CA GLY A 22 -11.85 0.23 19.86
C GLY A 22 -10.40 0.64 19.59
N ARG A 23 -9.43 -0.25 19.81
CA ARG A 23 -8.04 -0.03 19.41
C ARG A 23 -7.83 -0.58 18.01
N ASN A 24 -7.12 0.19 17.20
CA ASN A 24 -6.66 -0.26 15.89
C ASN A 24 -5.18 -0.59 15.98
N ASP A 25 -4.87 -1.89 15.94
CA ASP A 25 -3.49 -2.36 15.95
C ASP A 25 -2.96 -2.41 14.52
N PHE A 26 -1.81 -1.76 14.29
CA PHE A 26 -1.17 -1.78 12.98
C PHE A 26 -0.58 -3.16 12.70
N LEU A 27 -0.94 -3.75 11.56
CA LEU A 27 -0.46 -5.08 11.16
C LEU A 27 0.62 -5.02 10.08
N GLY A 28 0.78 -3.88 9.40
CA GLY A 28 1.80 -3.70 8.37
C GLY A 28 1.38 -2.78 7.24
N GLU A 29 2.35 -2.42 6.40
CA GLU A 29 2.14 -1.54 5.25
C GLU A 29 2.86 -2.02 3.99
N VAL A 30 2.36 -1.54 2.85
CA VAL A 30 3.02 -1.63 1.54
C VAL A 30 3.06 -0.22 0.95
N ARG A 31 4.24 0.20 0.51
CA ARG A 31 4.45 1.42 -0.26
C ARG A 31 4.91 1.03 -1.66
N MET A 32 4.09 1.31 -2.66
CA MET A 32 4.36 0.99 -4.05
C MET A 32 4.45 2.28 -4.87
N PRO A 33 5.66 2.68 -5.29
CA PRO A 33 5.82 3.72 -6.30
C PRO A 33 5.03 3.34 -7.56
N LEU A 34 4.28 4.28 -8.11
CA LEU A 34 3.50 4.08 -9.33
C LEU A 34 4.26 4.49 -10.59
N GLU A 35 5.48 5.00 -10.43
CA GLU A 35 6.41 5.28 -11.52
C GLU A 35 6.62 4.03 -12.38
N ASN A 36 6.48 4.17 -13.70
CA ASN A 36 6.66 3.09 -14.67
C ASN A 36 5.79 1.84 -14.43
N LYS A 37 4.71 1.95 -13.65
CA LYS A 37 3.80 0.83 -13.41
C LYS A 37 2.92 0.60 -14.64
N ILE A 38 2.93 -0.63 -15.13
CA ILE A 38 2.03 -1.07 -16.20
C ILE A 38 0.75 -1.62 -15.57
N PHE A 39 -0.40 -1.02 -15.93
CA PHE A 39 -1.72 -1.32 -15.36
C PHE A 39 -2.60 -2.18 -16.31
N ASP A 40 -1.98 -2.93 -17.22
CA ASP A 40 -2.66 -3.77 -18.21
C ASP A 40 -2.73 -5.26 -17.82
N ASP A 41 -2.02 -5.66 -16.77
CA ASP A 41 -2.04 -7.00 -16.19
C ASP A 41 -3.06 -7.10 -15.05
N PRO A 42 -4.21 -7.79 -15.23
CA PRO A 42 -5.24 -7.94 -14.21
C PRO A 42 -4.89 -9.02 -13.17
N THR A 43 -3.77 -9.74 -13.34
CA THR A 43 -3.40 -10.83 -12.44
C THR A 43 -3.11 -10.31 -11.03
N PRO A 44 -3.72 -10.89 -9.97
CA PRO A 44 -3.41 -10.50 -8.60
C PRO A 44 -1.94 -10.74 -8.25
N LYS A 45 -1.34 -9.79 -7.52
CA LYS A 45 0.06 -9.88 -7.05
C LYS A 45 0.09 -9.82 -5.54
N TRP A 46 0.90 -10.68 -4.93
CA TRP A 46 1.15 -10.67 -3.49
C TRP A 46 2.23 -9.64 -3.15
N TYR A 47 2.00 -8.89 -2.06
CA TYR A 47 2.96 -7.94 -1.52
C TYR A 47 3.15 -8.22 -0.03
N PRO A 48 4.37 -8.54 0.43
CA PRO A 48 4.63 -8.76 1.85
C PRO A 48 4.48 -7.46 2.62
N LEU A 49 3.79 -7.52 3.76
CA LEU A 49 3.64 -6.38 4.66
C LEU A 49 4.99 -6.05 5.32
N GLN A 50 5.29 -4.76 5.42
CA GLN A 50 6.44 -4.24 6.16
C GLN A 50 5.97 -3.70 7.52
N GLU A 51 6.80 -3.88 8.55
CA GLU A 51 6.60 -3.21 9.84
C GLU A 51 6.83 -1.70 9.71
N ARG A 52 6.38 -0.93 10.71
CA ARG A 52 6.77 0.48 10.79
C ARG A 52 8.24 0.55 11.14
N VAL A 53 9.01 1.24 10.30
CA VAL A 53 10.36 1.66 10.67
C VAL A 53 10.20 2.72 11.76
N SER A 54 10.41 2.32 13.01
CA SER A 54 10.62 3.27 14.11
C SER A 54 11.93 4.01 13.80
N LEU A 55 11.85 5.32 13.58
CA LEU A 55 13.03 6.18 13.51
C LEU A 55 13.79 6.16 14.85
#